data_AF-A0A8W7P732-F1
#
_entry.id   AF-A0A8W7P732-F1
#
_cell.length_a   1.000
_cell.length_b   1.000
_cell.length_c   1.000
_cell.angle_alpha   90.00
_cell.angle_beta   90.00
_cell.angle_gamma   90.00
#
_symmetry.space_group_name_H-M   'P 1'
#
loop_
_entity.id
_entity.type
_entity.pdbx_description
1 polymer ?
#
loop_
_entity_poly.entity_id
_entity_poly.type
_entity_poly.pdbx_seq_one_letter_code
_entity_poly.pdbx_strand_id
1 'polypeptide(L)'
;MMVVVAKSVARRGPCAKTLSPSGCAIVGRAKGPSTNHWAVGIPGVAERIDAMARAAKAEANLPADQQLTAVGLCLSGAEAEETNRELEAYLHTHYPTVAERYVVASDTVGSIQAVSRLGGMVIIAGTGSNTLLRNPDGSTHGCGGWGHMIGDEGGAWWIARNAIKTAGQSLARSVCALRDKIAPDLLRPGTAGTSLLDIVCVGSVWLSWELLRDGFVAELDRQHFPHDLRLLRLTTTMALGAAYLAADTYKLALPRDYTGNYDVFYTYRVGQANGSNGTAGHDTNGRC
;
A
#
# COMPACT_ATOMS: atom_id res chain seq x y z
N MET A 1 14.94 2.11 -5.49
CA MET A 1 16.23 2.20 -4.78
C MET A 1 17.25 2.93 -5.68
N MET A 2 18.27 3.58 -5.12
CA MET A 2 19.37 4.17 -5.90
C MET A 2 20.72 3.77 -5.28
N VAL A 3 21.68 3.34 -6.10
CA VAL A 3 23.07 3.16 -5.69
C VAL A 3 23.87 4.36 -6.19
N VAL A 4 24.75 4.90 -5.35
CA VAL A 4 25.62 6.03 -5.67
C VAL A 4 27.06 5.63 -5.40
N VAL A 5 27.94 5.81 -6.39
CA VAL A 5 29.39 5.69 -6.22
C VAL A 5 29.95 7.10 -6.00
N ALA A 6 30.69 7.26 -4.91
CA ALA A 6 31.29 8.53 -4.54
C ALA A 6 32.79 8.36 -4.33
N LYS A 7 33.57 9.39 -4.70
CA LYS A 7 35.03 9.41 -4.54
C LYS A 7 35.45 10.62 -3.71
N SER A 8 36.36 10.39 -2.77
CA SER A 8 37.02 11.47 -2.03
C SER A 8 37.93 12.26 -2.97
N VAL A 9 37.78 13.59 -2.98
CA VAL A 9 38.60 14.48 -3.81
C VAL A 9 39.66 15.13 -2.91
N ALA A 10 40.80 14.46 -2.73
CA ALA A 10 41.96 15.07 -2.11
C ALA A 10 42.77 15.82 -3.17
N ARG A 11 42.79 17.17 -3.13
CA ARG A 11 43.78 17.94 -3.91
C ARG A 11 45.15 17.81 -3.25
N ARG A 12 46.02 16.93 -3.76
CA ARG A 12 47.46 16.94 -3.41
C ARG A 12 48.20 17.87 -4.37
N GLY A 13 48.51 19.08 -3.91
CA GLY A 13 49.38 20.03 -4.60
C GLY A 13 49.92 21.09 -3.63
N PRO A 14 51.17 21.58 -3.77
CA PRO A 14 51.85 22.43 -2.76
C PRO A 14 51.22 23.81 -2.51
N CYS A 15 50.16 24.21 -3.22
CA CYS A 15 49.60 25.58 -3.17
C CYS A 15 48.08 25.67 -2.90
N ALA A 16 47.40 24.61 -2.45
CA ALA A 16 45.95 24.70 -2.19
C ALA A 16 45.65 25.30 -0.79
N LYS A 17 45.60 26.63 -0.67
CA LYS A 17 45.28 27.39 0.56
C LYS A 17 43.78 27.56 0.87
N THR A 18 42.88 26.84 0.21
CA THR A 18 41.45 26.88 0.53
C THR A 18 40.82 25.51 0.33
N LEU A 19 40.41 24.88 1.43
CA LEU A 19 39.53 23.71 1.44
C LEU A 19 38.16 24.14 0.89
N SER A 20 37.75 23.58 -0.26
CA SER A 20 36.34 23.61 -0.68
C SER A 20 35.53 22.75 0.30
N PRO A 21 34.31 23.14 0.70
CA PRO A 21 33.46 22.35 1.61
C PRO A 21 33.09 20.95 1.08
N SER A 22 33.28 20.71 -0.22
CA SER A 22 32.89 19.50 -0.95
C SER A 22 34.06 18.52 -1.15
N GLY A 23 34.45 17.81 -0.10
CA GLY A 23 35.46 16.73 -0.18
C GLY A 23 35.00 15.45 -0.88
N CYS A 24 33.82 15.44 -1.51
CA CYS A 24 33.17 14.26 -2.07
C CYS A 24 32.54 14.60 -3.43
N ALA A 25 32.86 13.82 -4.46
CA ALA A 25 32.23 13.90 -5.77
C ALA A 25 31.44 12.62 -6.06
N ILE A 26 30.19 12.75 -6.49
CA ILE A 26 29.41 11.64 -7.01
C ILE A 26 29.91 11.35 -8.42
N VAL A 27 30.38 10.13 -8.66
CA VAL A 27 30.99 9.72 -9.94
C VAL A 27 30.11 8.74 -10.73
N GLY A 28 29.11 8.11 -10.11
CA GLY A 28 28.15 7.26 -10.80
C GLY A 28 26.90 7.01 -9.97
N ARG A 29 25.79 6.68 -10.63
CA ARG A 29 24.46 6.46 -10.08
C ARG A 29 23.76 5.33 -10.83
N ALA A 30 22.91 4.59 -10.13
CA ALA A 30 22.02 3.65 -10.78
C ALA A 30 20.69 3.60 -10.04
N LYS A 31 19.60 3.59 -10.80
CA LYS A 31 18.26 3.33 -10.26
C LYS A 31 17.91 1.86 -10.46
N GLY A 32 17.21 1.30 -9.50
CA GLY A 32 16.69 -0.06 -9.58
C GLY A 32 15.37 -0.24 -8.83
N PRO A 33 14.80 -1.45 -8.92
CA PRO A 33 13.53 -1.79 -8.28
C PRO A 33 13.59 -1.70 -6.74
N SER A 34 12.46 -1.97 -6.07
CA SER A 34 12.40 -2.00 -4.61
C SER A 34 13.40 -3.01 -4.02
N THR A 35 13.94 -2.72 -2.84
CA THR A 35 14.87 -3.61 -2.12
C THR A 35 14.35 -3.93 -0.72
N ASN A 36 13.02 -3.90 -0.54
CA ASN A 36 12.40 -4.35 0.70
C ASN A 36 12.48 -5.89 0.79
N HIS A 37 13.28 -6.39 1.72
CA HIS A 37 13.54 -7.82 1.87
C HIS A 37 12.29 -8.61 2.29
N TRP A 38 11.31 -7.99 2.96
CA TRP A 38 10.02 -8.62 3.28
C TRP A 38 9.22 -9.00 2.03
N ALA A 39 9.46 -8.32 0.90
CA ALA A 39 8.72 -8.56 -0.34
C ALA A 39 9.42 -9.52 -1.30
N VAL A 40 10.76 -9.55 -1.32
CA VAL A 40 11.54 -10.28 -2.35
C VAL A 40 12.64 -11.18 -1.81
N GLY A 41 12.81 -11.25 -0.48
CA GLY A 41 13.83 -12.04 0.18
C GLY A 41 15.25 -11.47 0.04
N ILE A 42 16.16 -11.95 0.89
CA ILE A 42 17.58 -11.57 0.88
C ILE A 42 18.26 -11.84 -0.48
N PRO A 43 18.08 -13.02 -1.13
CA PRO A 43 18.68 -13.27 -2.43
C PRO A 43 18.26 -12.26 -3.50
N GLY A 44 16.96 -11.94 -3.56
CA GLY A 44 16.42 -10.98 -4.53
C GLY A 44 16.88 -9.55 -4.27
N VAL A 45 17.06 -9.16 -3.00
CA VAL A 45 17.66 -7.86 -2.64
C VAL A 45 19.13 -7.82 -3.08
N ALA A 46 19.91 -8.86 -2.79
CA ALA A 46 21.34 -8.92 -3.12
C ALA A 46 21.59 -8.85 -4.64
N GLU A 47 20.83 -9.60 -5.44
CA GLU A 47 20.88 -9.54 -6.90
C GLU A 47 20.62 -8.12 -7.43
N ARG A 48 19.61 -7.45 -6.88
CA ARG A 48 19.27 -6.06 -7.26
C ARG A 48 20.38 -5.09 -6.88
N ILE A 49 21.00 -5.26 -5.71
CA ILE A 49 22.13 -4.44 -5.26
C ILE A 49 23.32 -4.61 -6.20
N ASP A 50 23.69 -5.85 -6.53
CA ASP A 50 24.80 -6.13 -7.46
C ASP A 50 24.55 -5.53 -8.84
N ALA A 51 23.34 -5.71 -9.40
CA ALA A 51 22.97 -5.13 -10.69
C ALA A 51 23.08 -3.59 -10.68
N MET A 52 22.59 -2.93 -9.64
CA MET A 52 22.73 -1.47 -9.49
C MET A 52 24.18 -1.05 -9.26
N ALA A 53 24.97 -1.81 -8.50
CA ALA A 53 26.39 -1.51 -8.27
C ALA A 53 27.19 -1.59 -9.57
N ARG A 54 26.97 -2.63 -10.39
CA ARG A 54 27.59 -2.77 -11.72
C ARG A 54 27.22 -1.61 -12.64
N ALA A 55 25.95 -1.21 -12.67
CA ALA A 55 25.51 -0.06 -13.47
C ALA A 55 26.13 1.27 -13.00
N ALA A 56 26.21 1.49 -11.68
CA ALA A 56 26.81 2.71 -11.14
C ALA A 56 28.33 2.76 -11.34
N LYS A 57 29.03 1.61 -11.28
CA LYS A 57 30.45 1.49 -11.66
C LYS A 57 30.68 1.82 -13.14
N ALA A 58 29.81 1.33 -14.01
CA ALA A 58 29.88 1.61 -15.45
C ALA A 58 29.73 3.12 -15.74
N GLU A 59 28.76 3.80 -15.12
CA GLU A 59 28.62 5.27 -15.25
C GLU A 59 29.87 6.00 -14.71
N ALA A 60 30.48 5.48 -13.65
CA ALA A 60 31.71 6.02 -13.08
C ALA A 60 32.99 5.70 -13.88
N ASN A 61 32.88 4.99 -15.00
CA ASN A 61 34.02 4.48 -15.78
C ASN A 61 35.00 3.66 -14.92
N LEU A 62 34.48 2.90 -13.96
CA LEU A 62 35.24 1.96 -13.16
C LEU A 62 35.19 0.56 -13.80
N PRO A 63 36.28 -0.22 -13.73
CA PRO A 63 36.26 -1.63 -14.11
C PRO A 63 35.16 -2.40 -13.37
N ALA A 64 34.49 -3.31 -14.07
CA ALA A 64 33.36 -4.07 -13.50
C ALA A 64 33.79 -4.96 -12.31
N ASP A 65 35.02 -5.46 -12.36
CA ASP A 65 35.67 -6.28 -11.35
C ASP A 65 36.30 -5.47 -10.20
N GLN A 66 36.44 -4.15 -10.35
CA GLN A 66 36.96 -3.31 -9.29
C GLN A 66 36.00 -3.30 -8.10
N GLN A 67 36.47 -3.79 -6.96
CA GLN A 67 35.72 -3.78 -5.70
C GLN A 67 35.63 -2.36 -5.13
N LEU A 68 34.44 -1.97 -4.62
CA LEU A 68 34.27 -0.71 -3.89
C LEU A 68 34.83 -0.86 -2.47
N THR A 69 35.47 0.19 -1.94
CA THR A 69 36.02 0.15 -0.57
C THR A 69 34.95 -0.03 0.51
N ALA A 70 33.76 0.54 0.29
CA ALA A 70 32.60 0.38 1.15
C ALA A 70 31.30 0.70 0.38
N VAL A 71 30.19 0.07 0.78
CA VAL A 71 28.84 0.41 0.30
C VAL A 71 27.90 0.61 1.48
N GLY A 72 27.28 1.79 1.54
CA GLY A 72 26.18 2.09 2.45
C GLY A 72 24.84 1.69 1.84
N LEU A 73 24.11 0.80 2.50
CA LEU A 73 22.81 0.28 2.08
C LEU A 73 21.73 0.82 3.03
N CYS A 74 21.08 1.91 2.65
CA CYS A 74 19.94 2.49 3.38
C CYS A 74 18.63 1.96 2.80
N LEU A 75 18.07 0.91 3.39
CA LEU A 75 16.97 0.11 2.84
C LEU A 75 15.71 0.25 3.69
N SER A 76 14.54 0.20 3.04
CA SER A 76 13.27 0.03 3.76
C SER A 76 13.21 -1.38 4.36
N GLY A 77 12.87 -1.47 5.65
CA GLY A 77 12.85 -2.73 6.41
C GLY A 77 14.20 -3.12 7.04
N ALA A 78 15.26 -2.33 6.88
CA ALA A 78 16.58 -2.64 7.45
C ALA A 78 16.75 -2.14 8.89
N GLU A 79 15.74 -2.37 9.75
CA GLU A 79 15.80 -2.01 11.18
C GLU A 79 16.45 -3.11 12.04
N ALA A 80 16.32 -4.38 11.65
CA ALA A 80 16.81 -5.51 12.42
C ALA A 80 18.28 -5.84 12.09
N GLU A 81 19.16 -5.74 13.09
CA GLU A 81 20.59 -5.99 12.96
C GLU A 81 20.90 -7.42 12.47
N GLU A 82 20.13 -8.42 12.88
CA GLU A 82 20.31 -9.81 12.45
C GLU A 82 20.10 -9.97 10.94
N THR A 83 18.98 -9.46 10.41
CA THR A 83 18.67 -9.49 8.98
C THR A 83 19.65 -8.64 8.16
N ASN A 84 20.12 -7.53 8.72
CA ASN A 84 21.15 -6.68 8.11
C ASN A 84 22.48 -7.43 7.95
N ARG A 85 22.89 -8.19 8.97
CA ARG A 85 24.09 -9.05 8.92
C ARG A 85 23.92 -10.21 7.95
N GLU A 86 22.73 -10.81 7.90
CA GLU A 86 22.43 -11.86 6.93
C GLU A 86 22.58 -11.35 5.48
N LEU A 87 22.05 -10.15 5.18
CA LEU A 87 22.22 -9.52 3.87
C LEU A 87 23.69 -9.26 3.53
N GLU A 88 24.47 -8.73 4.49
CA GLU A 88 25.90 -8.48 4.32
C GLU A 88 26.67 -9.78 4.05
N ALA A 89 26.45 -10.82 4.85
CA ALA A 89 27.08 -12.13 4.67
C ALA A 89 26.72 -12.75 3.30
N TYR A 90 25.46 -12.60 2.88
CA TYR A 90 25.00 -13.07 1.57
C TYR A 90 25.70 -12.33 0.42
N LEU A 91 25.81 -10.99 0.51
CA LEU A 91 26.53 -10.18 -0.48
C LEU A 91 28.01 -10.55 -0.57
N HIS A 92 28.68 -10.78 0.57
CA HIS A 92 30.07 -11.22 0.58
C HIS A 92 30.26 -12.60 -0.08
N THR A 93 29.33 -13.52 0.17
CA THR A 93 29.43 -14.89 -0.33
C THR A 93 29.11 -15.00 -1.82
N HIS A 94 28.04 -14.33 -2.27
CA HIS A 94 27.50 -14.51 -3.62
C HIS A 94 27.91 -13.41 -4.61
N TYR A 95 28.26 -12.21 -4.12
CA TYR A 95 28.61 -11.06 -4.95
C TYR A 95 29.92 -10.38 -4.47
N PRO A 96 31.04 -11.10 -4.38
CA PRO A 96 32.27 -10.63 -3.73
C PRO A 96 32.90 -9.40 -4.41
N THR A 97 32.60 -9.16 -5.69
CA THR A 97 33.15 -8.01 -6.46
C THR A 97 32.43 -6.70 -6.17
N VAL A 98 31.31 -6.69 -5.43
CA VAL A 98 30.55 -5.47 -5.16
C VAL A 98 31.34 -4.52 -4.26
N ALA A 99 31.67 -4.94 -3.03
CA ALA A 99 32.40 -4.12 -2.06
C ALA A 99 33.18 -4.92 -1.02
N GLU A 100 34.21 -4.31 -0.44
CA GLU A 100 35.01 -4.84 0.68
C GLU A 100 34.25 -4.80 2.01
N ARG A 101 33.39 -3.80 2.21
CA ARG A 101 32.69 -3.53 3.47
C ARG A 101 31.27 -3.06 3.18
N TYR A 102 30.32 -3.46 4.01
CA TYR A 102 28.96 -2.97 3.95
C TYR A 102 28.58 -2.23 5.23
N VAL A 103 27.67 -1.28 5.10
CA VAL A 103 26.94 -0.70 6.23
C VAL A 103 25.48 -0.74 5.85
N VAL A 104 24.70 -1.60 6.51
CA VAL A 104 23.26 -1.70 6.27
C VAL A 104 22.54 -0.89 7.35
N ALA A 105 21.62 -0.04 6.94
CA ALA A 105 20.82 0.80 7.82
C ALA A 105 19.43 1.02 7.21
N SER A 106 18.50 1.56 8.00
CA SER A 106 17.20 1.95 7.48
C SER A 106 17.30 3.16 6.54
N ASP A 107 16.31 3.29 5.66
CA ASP A 107 16.10 4.47 4.82
C ASP A 107 15.94 5.77 5.64
N THR A 108 15.35 5.69 6.84
CA THR A 108 15.25 6.81 7.78
C THR A 108 16.61 7.32 8.25
N VAL A 109 17.53 6.43 8.65
CA VAL A 109 18.88 6.80 9.08
C VAL A 109 19.68 7.40 7.92
N GLY A 110 19.61 6.79 6.74
CA GLY A 110 20.25 7.31 5.53
C GLY A 110 19.78 8.72 5.17
N SER A 111 18.47 8.95 5.25
CA SER A 111 17.85 10.25 4.96
C SER A 111 18.32 11.35 5.92
N ILE A 112 18.38 11.05 7.23
CA ILE A 112 18.90 12.00 8.23
C ILE A 112 20.38 12.33 7.94
N GLN A 113 21.20 11.30 7.70
CA GLN A 113 22.65 11.45 7.48
C GLN A 113 22.98 12.22 6.19
N ALA A 114 22.09 12.21 5.20
CA ALA A 114 22.25 13.01 3.99
C ALA A 114 22.15 14.53 4.26
N VAL A 115 21.51 14.93 5.36
CA VAL A 115 21.27 16.34 5.71
C VAL A 115 22.18 16.81 6.84
N SER A 116 22.40 15.98 7.87
CA SER A 116 23.12 16.38 9.08
C SER A 116 23.84 15.22 9.76
N ARG A 117 25.11 15.45 10.12
CA ARG A 117 25.89 14.52 10.95
C ARG A 117 25.51 14.55 12.44
N LEU A 118 24.83 15.60 12.89
CA LEU A 118 24.39 15.75 14.28
C LEU A 118 23.13 14.93 14.59
N GLY A 119 22.48 14.36 13.59
CA GLY A 119 21.13 13.82 13.70
C GLY A 119 20.08 14.78 13.12
N GLY A 120 18.81 14.48 13.37
CA GLY A 120 17.68 15.17 12.78
C GLY A 120 16.41 14.33 12.85
N MET A 121 15.35 14.83 12.23
CA MET A 121 14.08 14.14 12.09
C MET A 121 13.79 13.88 10.62
N VAL A 122 13.26 12.70 10.31
CA VAL A 122 12.78 12.34 8.98
C VAL A 122 11.32 11.90 9.08
N ILE A 123 10.54 12.32 8.10
CA ILE A 123 9.19 11.81 7.85
C ILE A 123 9.17 11.25 6.43
N ILE A 124 8.80 9.98 6.31
CA ILE A 124 8.70 9.25 5.05
C ILE A 124 7.23 9.01 4.77
N ALA A 125 6.79 9.39 3.57
CA ALA A 125 5.48 9.06 3.02
C ALA A 125 5.65 8.60 1.56
N GLY A 126 5.65 7.29 1.36
CA GLY A 126 5.80 6.63 0.07
C GLY A 126 4.78 5.51 -0.07
N THR A 127 5.21 4.29 -0.41
CA THR A 127 4.33 3.12 -0.37
C THR A 127 3.75 2.90 1.03
N GLY A 128 4.62 2.97 2.04
CA GLY A 128 4.28 3.04 3.46
C GLY A 128 4.68 4.38 4.07
N SER A 129 4.68 4.49 5.40
CA SER A 129 5.09 5.71 6.11
C SER A 129 5.88 5.41 7.39
N ASN A 130 6.81 6.31 7.73
CA ASN A 130 7.62 6.19 8.93
C ASN A 130 8.15 7.57 9.37
N THR A 131 8.23 7.81 10.68
CA THR A 131 8.86 8.99 11.25
C THR A 131 9.93 8.57 12.25
N LEU A 132 11.13 9.12 12.12
CA LEU A 132 12.25 8.86 13.04
C LEU A 132 12.92 10.17 13.44
N LEU A 133 13.12 10.35 14.75
CA LEU A 133 14.01 11.35 15.35
C LEU A 133 15.30 10.67 15.79
N ARG A 134 16.44 11.29 15.46
CA ARG A 134 17.76 10.94 15.98
C ARG A 134 18.42 12.17 16.59
N ASN A 135 18.72 12.12 17.88
CA ASN A 135 19.35 13.22 18.61
C ASN A 135 20.89 13.17 18.51
N PRO A 136 21.59 14.28 18.81
CA PRO A 136 23.07 14.31 18.83
C PRO A 136 23.72 13.39 19.86
N ASP A 137 23.02 13.07 20.94
CA ASP A 137 23.47 12.10 21.96
C ASP A 137 23.36 10.63 21.49
N GLY A 138 22.83 10.41 20.29
CA GLY A 138 22.63 9.10 19.69
C GLY A 138 21.26 8.47 19.98
N SER A 139 20.44 9.07 20.86
CA SER A 139 19.09 8.54 21.15
C SER A 139 18.17 8.64 19.93
N THR A 140 17.31 7.62 19.77
CA THR A 140 16.39 7.49 18.63
C THR A 140 14.97 7.25 19.09
N HIS A 141 14.02 7.95 18.47
CA HIS A 141 12.59 7.83 18.76
C HIS A 141 11.82 7.69 17.45
N GLY A 142 10.90 6.74 17.35
CA GLY A 142 10.17 6.41 16.13
C GLY A 142 8.66 6.45 16.31
N CYS A 143 7.94 6.75 15.22
CA CYS A 143 6.49 6.66 15.13
C CYS A 143 6.10 6.14 13.73
N GLY A 144 5.28 5.09 13.68
CA GLY A 144 4.94 4.40 12.43
C GLY A 144 6.02 3.39 12.02
N GLY A 145 6.10 3.07 10.72
CA GLY A 145 7.05 2.08 10.20
C GLY A 145 6.66 0.61 10.43
N TRP A 146 5.43 0.34 10.88
CA TRP A 146 4.96 -1.02 11.18
C TRP A 146 4.47 -1.81 9.95
N GLY A 147 4.47 -1.18 8.77
CA GLY A 147 3.99 -1.75 7.54
C GLY A 147 2.46 -1.80 7.43
N HIS A 148 1.98 -2.03 6.22
CA HIS A 148 0.57 -1.92 5.83
C HIS A 148 -0.42 -2.81 6.61
N MET A 149 0.03 -3.88 7.27
CA MET A 149 -0.86 -4.75 8.03
C MET A 149 -1.39 -4.10 9.32
N ILE A 150 -0.57 -3.26 9.97
CA ILE A 150 -0.88 -2.70 11.31
C ILE A 150 -0.52 -1.21 11.44
N GLY A 151 -0.21 -0.52 10.33
CA GLY A 151 0.10 0.92 10.31
C GLY A 151 0.16 1.49 8.90
N ASP A 152 1.22 2.26 8.61
CA ASP A 152 1.44 3.02 7.36
C ASP A 152 0.40 4.15 7.12
N GLU A 153 -0.12 4.76 8.20
CA GLU A 153 -0.98 5.95 8.10
C GLU A 153 -0.31 7.06 7.28
N GLY A 154 -1.04 7.59 6.30
CA GLY A 154 -0.53 8.59 5.36
C GLY A 154 0.34 8.04 4.23
N GLY A 155 0.69 6.76 4.23
CA GLY A 155 1.31 6.07 3.09
C GLY A 155 0.31 5.82 1.95
N ALA A 156 0.82 5.55 0.75
CA ALA A 156 -0.01 5.31 -0.44
C ALA A 156 -0.98 4.13 -0.27
N TRP A 157 -0.56 3.07 0.44
CA TRP A 157 -1.45 1.95 0.75
C TRP A 157 -2.64 2.37 1.60
N TRP A 158 -2.39 3.15 2.67
CA TRP A 158 -3.44 3.66 3.56
C TRP A 158 -4.40 4.59 2.81
N ILE A 159 -3.87 5.49 1.96
CA ILE A 159 -4.68 6.39 1.13
C ILE A 159 -5.60 5.58 0.21
N ALA A 160 -5.04 4.62 -0.54
CA ALA A 160 -5.81 3.80 -1.48
C ALA A 160 -6.92 3.00 -0.77
N ARG A 161 -6.60 2.36 0.37
CA ARG A 161 -7.57 1.61 1.17
C ARG A 161 -8.71 2.51 1.66
N ASN A 162 -8.39 3.69 2.18
CA ASN A 162 -9.41 4.63 2.69
C ASN A 162 -10.25 5.22 1.56
N ALA A 163 -9.68 5.49 0.40
CA ALA A 163 -10.42 5.95 -0.77
C ALA A 163 -11.48 4.91 -1.22
N ILE A 164 -11.09 3.63 -1.30
CA ILE A 164 -12.03 2.55 -1.67
C ILE A 164 -13.10 2.35 -0.59
N LYS A 165 -12.72 2.36 0.69
CA LYS A 165 -13.69 2.33 1.80
C LYS A 165 -14.70 3.48 1.70
N THR A 166 -14.24 4.69 1.39
CA THR A 166 -15.09 5.87 1.20
C THR A 166 -16.02 5.73 -0.01
N ALA A 167 -15.57 5.09 -1.09
CA ALA A 167 -16.43 4.76 -2.22
C ALA A 167 -17.55 3.80 -1.82
N GLY A 168 -17.25 2.75 -1.04
CA GLY A 168 -18.24 1.84 -0.47
C GLY A 168 -19.29 2.57 0.39
N GLN A 169 -18.84 3.45 1.28
CA GLN A 169 -19.75 4.30 2.07
C GLN A 169 -20.65 5.17 1.18
N SER A 170 -20.11 5.73 0.09
CA SER A 170 -20.88 6.62 -0.80
C SER A 170 -21.97 5.86 -1.57
N LEU A 171 -21.71 4.60 -1.95
CA LEU A 171 -22.72 3.72 -2.52
C LEU A 171 -23.82 3.38 -1.49
N ALA A 172 -23.45 3.04 -0.26
CA ALA A 172 -24.42 2.79 0.81
C ALA A 172 -25.26 4.03 1.15
N ARG A 173 -24.66 5.22 1.17
CA ARG A 173 -25.39 6.50 1.32
C ARG A 173 -26.48 6.66 0.27
N SER A 174 -26.19 6.30 -0.97
CA SER A 174 -27.17 6.36 -2.06
C SER A 174 -28.34 5.40 -1.83
N VAL A 175 -28.08 4.18 -1.33
CA VAL A 175 -29.14 3.22 -0.95
C VAL A 175 -29.97 3.78 0.21
N CYS A 176 -29.32 4.25 1.28
CA CYS A 176 -29.98 4.83 2.45
C CYS A 176 -30.84 6.05 2.10
N ALA A 177 -30.43 6.86 1.12
CA ALA A 177 -31.18 8.04 0.68
C ALA A 177 -32.55 7.68 0.05
N LEU A 178 -32.70 6.46 -0.47
CA LEU A 178 -33.95 5.99 -1.08
C LEU A 178 -34.83 5.18 -0.14
N ARG A 179 -34.40 4.95 1.12
CA ARG A 179 -35.07 4.05 2.07
C ARG A 179 -36.57 4.32 2.23
N ASP A 180 -36.95 5.59 2.36
CA ASP A 180 -38.33 6.01 2.63
C ASP A 180 -39.20 6.01 1.35
N LYS A 181 -38.60 5.68 0.19
CA LYS A 181 -39.26 5.59 -1.12
C LYS A 181 -39.47 4.15 -1.58
N ILE A 182 -38.99 3.16 -0.84
CA ILE A 182 -39.14 1.76 -1.19
C ILE A 182 -40.61 1.35 -1.01
N ALA A 183 -41.26 0.91 -2.08
CA ALA A 183 -42.61 0.40 -2.02
C ALA A 183 -42.66 -0.95 -1.29
N PRO A 184 -43.69 -1.22 -0.46
CA PRO A 184 -43.83 -2.50 0.25
C PRO A 184 -43.79 -3.73 -0.66
N ASP A 185 -44.28 -3.62 -1.89
CA ASP A 185 -44.32 -4.73 -2.87
C ASP A 185 -42.91 -5.17 -3.33
N LEU A 186 -41.89 -4.33 -3.14
CA LEU A 186 -40.49 -4.66 -3.42
C LEU A 186 -39.83 -5.43 -2.28
N LEU A 187 -40.49 -5.51 -1.11
CA LEU A 187 -39.95 -6.11 0.09
C LEU A 187 -40.42 -7.55 0.23
N ARG A 188 -39.47 -8.46 0.44
CA ARG A 188 -39.71 -9.86 0.76
C ARG A 188 -39.66 -10.08 2.27
N PRO A 189 -40.26 -11.15 2.80
CA PRO A 189 -40.02 -11.56 4.18
C PRO A 189 -38.51 -11.79 4.42
N GLY A 190 -37.94 -11.08 5.38
CA GLY A 190 -36.54 -11.17 5.79
C GLY A 190 -36.34 -12.11 6.98
N THR A 191 -35.17 -12.01 7.62
CA THR A 191 -34.86 -12.82 8.80
C THR A 191 -35.39 -12.17 10.09
N ALA A 192 -35.84 -12.98 11.05
CA ALA A 192 -36.27 -12.51 12.38
C ALA A 192 -37.31 -11.36 12.36
N GLY A 193 -38.25 -11.39 11.41
CA GLY A 193 -39.32 -10.38 11.30
C GLY A 193 -38.91 -9.09 10.58
N THR A 194 -37.70 -9.02 10.02
CA THR A 194 -37.29 -7.95 9.10
C THR A 194 -37.91 -8.14 7.72
N SER A 195 -37.82 -7.11 6.88
CA SER A 195 -38.04 -7.21 5.45
C SER A 195 -36.71 -7.23 4.69
N LEU A 196 -36.72 -7.85 3.50
CA LEU A 196 -35.56 -8.06 2.64
C LEU A 196 -35.75 -7.33 1.31
N LEU A 197 -34.75 -6.55 0.92
CA LEU A 197 -34.67 -5.88 -0.38
C LEU A 197 -33.59 -6.51 -1.26
N ASP A 198 -33.94 -6.80 -2.51
CA ASP A 198 -32.99 -7.22 -3.54
C ASP A 198 -32.48 -5.99 -4.31
N ILE A 199 -31.15 -5.81 -4.38
CA ILE A 199 -30.50 -4.70 -5.10
C ILE A 199 -29.66 -5.27 -6.25
N VAL A 200 -29.94 -4.86 -7.48
CA VAL A 200 -29.14 -5.24 -8.65
C VAL A 200 -27.92 -4.32 -8.76
N CYS A 201 -26.73 -4.91 -8.72
CA CYS A 201 -25.45 -4.23 -8.78
C CYS A 201 -24.85 -4.36 -10.20
N VAL A 202 -24.78 -3.24 -10.92
CA VAL A 202 -24.24 -3.19 -12.30
C VAL A 202 -22.99 -2.30 -12.34
N GLY A 203 -21.98 -2.73 -13.11
CA GLY A 203 -20.73 -2.01 -13.33
C GLY A 203 -19.49 -2.74 -12.78
N SER A 204 -18.33 -2.49 -13.39
CA SER A 204 -17.08 -3.20 -13.06
C SER A 204 -16.57 -2.95 -11.63
N VAL A 205 -16.96 -1.83 -11.00
CA VAL A 205 -16.58 -1.51 -9.61
C VAL A 205 -17.06 -2.58 -8.62
N TRP A 206 -18.20 -3.23 -8.88
CA TRP A 206 -18.73 -4.31 -8.03
C TRP A 206 -17.92 -5.60 -8.09
N LEU A 207 -16.98 -5.74 -9.03
CA LEU A 207 -16.01 -6.85 -9.04
C LEU A 207 -15.03 -6.74 -7.86
N SER A 208 -14.87 -5.55 -7.29
CA SER A 208 -14.04 -5.28 -6.11
C SER A 208 -14.86 -5.21 -4.82
N TRP A 209 -15.98 -5.95 -4.73
CA TRP A 209 -16.87 -5.93 -3.56
C TRP A 209 -16.12 -6.13 -2.23
N GLU A 210 -15.18 -7.05 -2.15
CA GLU A 210 -14.39 -7.32 -0.94
C GLU A 210 -13.70 -6.06 -0.40
N LEU A 211 -13.28 -5.14 -1.26
CA LEU A 211 -12.62 -3.90 -0.85
C LEU A 211 -13.62 -2.80 -0.45
N LEU A 212 -14.83 -2.83 -1.03
CA LEU A 212 -15.91 -1.86 -0.77
C LEU A 212 -16.73 -2.22 0.47
N ARG A 213 -16.80 -3.51 0.80
CA ARG A 213 -17.69 -4.11 1.81
C ARG A 213 -17.64 -3.37 3.13
N ASP A 214 -16.45 -3.20 3.70
CA ASP A 214 -16.28 -2.57 5.02
C ASP A 214 -16.88 -1.16 5.05
N GLY A 215 -16.69 -0.39 3.98
CA GLY A 215 -17.25 0.95 3.87
C GLY A 215 -18.77 0.94 3.69
N PHE A 216 -19.26 0.04 2.83
CA PHE A 216 -20.68 -0.08 2.53
C PHE A 216 -21.48 -0.52 3.76
N VAL A 217 -21.06 -1.61 4.42
CA VAL A 217 -21.73 -2.19 5.59
C VAL A 217 -21.70 -1.22 6.77
N ALA A 218 -20.53 -0.66 7.10
CA ALA A 218 -20.42 0.29 8.20
C ALA A 218 -21.33 1.52 8.02
N GLU A 219 -21.53 1.97 6.78
CA GLU A 219 -22.43 3.08 6.49
C GLU A 219 -23.91 2.71 6.59
N LEU A 220 -24.31 1.49 6.19
CA LEU A 220 -25.66 0.98 6.42
C LEU A 220 -25.98 0.90 7.91
N ASP A 221 -25.05 0.36 8.70
CA ASP A 221 -25.17 0.26 10.15
C ASP A 221 -25.25 1.65 10.79
N ARG A 222 -24.36 2.56 10.40
CA ARG A 222 -24.34 3.96 10.88
C ARG A 222 -25.65 4.70 10.59
N GLN A 223 -26.28 4.43 9.45
CA GLN A 223 -27.56 5.04 9.07
C GLN A 223 -28.78 4.23 9.53
N HIS A 224 -28.59 3.13 10.26
CA HIS A 224 -29.65 2.27 10.75
C HIS A 224 -30.61 1.84 9.63
N PHE A 225 -30.05 1.35 8.52
CA PHE A 225 -30.86 0.92 7.39
C PHE A 225 -31.86 -0.20 7.81
N PRO A 226 -33.16 -0.06 7.51
CA PRO A 226 -34.20 -0.84 8.21
C PRO A 226 -34.46 -2.24 7.64
N HIS A 227 -33.81 -2.62 6.55
CA HIS A 227 -34.09 -3.87 5.82
C HIS A 227 -32.83 -4.71 5.63
N ASP A 228 -32.99 -6.04 5.65
CA ASP A 228 -31.98 -6.95 5.12
C ASP A 228 -31.75 -6.63 3.63
N LEU A 229 -30.54 -6.86 3.12
CA LEU A 229 -30.23 -6.66 1.70
C LEU A 229 -29.64 -7.92 1.08
N ARG A 230 -30.03 -8.22 -0.16
CA ARG A 230 -29.26 -9.10 -1.05
C ARG A 230 -28.73 -8.28 -2.21
N LEU A 231 -27.42 -8.32 -2.40
CA LEU A 231 -26.77 -7.71 -3.57
C LEU A 231 -26.69 -8.75 -4.69
N LEU A 232 -27.28 -8.41 -5.83
CA LEU A 232 -27.45 -9.27 -6.99
C LEU A 232 -26.50 -8.87 -8.11
N ARG A 233 -25.90 -9.85 -8.77
CA ARG A 233 -25.13 -9.67 -10.00
C ARG A 233 -25.90 -10.34 -11.14
N LEU A 234 -26.07 -9.64 -12.26
CA LEU A 234 -26.69 -10.23 -13.44
C LEU A 234 -25.77 -11.30 -14.04
N THR A 235 -26.34 -12.48 -14.33
CA THR A 235 -25.72 -13.54 -15.13
C THR A 235 -26.18 -13.47 -16.59
N THR A 236 -27.22 -12.67 -16.85
CA THR A 236 -27.73 -12.36 -18.18
C THR A 236 -27.37 -10.94 -18.60
N THR A 237 -27.56 -10.62 -19.88
CA THR A 237 -27.37 -9.26 -20.40
C THR A 237 -28.53 -8.35 -20.03
N MET A 238 -28.24 -7.07 -19.78
CA MET A 238 -29.27 -6.04 -19.64
C MET A 238 -30.16 -5.91 -20.88
N ALA A 239 -29.69 -6.37 -22.04
CA ALA A 239 -30.49 -6.39 -23.27
C ALA A 239 -31.77 -7.25 -23.14
N LEU A 240 -31.76 -8.29 -22.29
CA LEU A 240 -32.98 -9.06 -21.99
C LEU A 240 -34.00 -8.20 -21.24
N GLY A 241 -33.54 -7.41 -20.27
CA GLY A 241 -34.38 -6.42 -19.58
C GLY A 241 -34.93 -5.35 -20.53
N ALA A 242 -34.14 -4.93 -21.52
CA ALA A 242 -34.60 -4.00 -22.56
C ALA A 242 -35.68 -4.62 -23.46
N ALA A 243 -35.57 -5.91 -23.82
CA ALA A 243 -36.61 -6.62 -24.57
C ALA A 243 -37.91 -6.74 -23.78
N TYR A 244 -37.84 -7.05 -22.48
CA TYR A 244 -39.00 -7.04 -21.59
C TYR A 244 -39.65 -5.65 -21.49
N LEU A 245 -38.85 -4.60 -21.38
CA LEU A 245 -39.35 -3.22 -21.36
C LEU A 245 -40.09 -2.86 -22.67
N ALA A 246 -39.55 -3.27 -23.82
CA ALA A 246 -40.21 -3.07 -25.11
C ALA A 246 -41.54 -3.85 -25.20
N ALA A 247 -41.56 -5.09 -24.73
CA ALA A 247 -42.78 -5.89 -24.69
C ALA A 247 -43.88 -5.23 -23.83
N ASP A 248 -43.54 -4.70 -22.65
CA ASP A 248 -44.50 -3.96 -21.82
C ASP A 248 -45.04 -2.72 -22.52
N THR A 249 -44.13 -1.94 -23.12
CA THR A 249 -44.45 -0.67 -23.79
C THR A 249 -45.46 -0.87 -24.92
N TYR A 250 -45.28 -1.94 -25.71
CA TYR A 250 -46.14 -2.26 -26.85
C TYR A 250 -47.21 -3.33 -26.53
N LYS A 251 -47.36 -3.71 -25.27
CA LYS A 251 -48.33 -4.73 -24.79
C LYS A 251 -48.21 -6.06 -25.54
N LEU A 252 -46.98 -6.47 -25.84
CA LEU A 252 -46.67 -7.74 -26.51
C LEU A 252 -46.60 -8.86 -25.48
N ALA A 253 -47.14 -10.03 -25.82
CA ALA A 253 -47.06 -11.23 -24.98
C ALA A 253 -45.65 -11.85 -25.09
N LEU A 254 -44.74 -11.42 -24.22
CA LEU A 254 -43.41 -12.01 -24.07
C LEU A 254 -43.32 -12.73 -22.72
N PRO A 255 -43.22 -14.08 -22.70
CA PRO A 255 -43.04 -14.84 -21.47
C PRO A 255 -41.79 -14.38 -20.70
N ARG A 256 -41.91 -14.28 -19.37
CA ARG A 256 -40.82 -13.86 -18.49
C ARG A 256 -40.38 -15.02 -17.65
N ASP A 257 -39.10 -15.35 -17.76
CA ASP A 257 -38.41 -16.17 -16.79
C ASP A 257 -37.25 -15.37 -16.20
N TYR A 258 -37.28 -15.19 -14.89
CA TYR A 258 -36.22 -14.54 -14.13
C TYR A 258 -35.31 -15.54 -13.43
N THR A 259 -35.66 -16.83 -13.48
CA THR A 259 -34.88 -17.92 -12.89
C THR A 259 -33.51 -17.96 -13.55
N GLY A 260 -32.46 -17.86 -12.74
CA GLY A 260 -31.08 -17.91 -13.24
C GLY A 260 -30.59 -16.65 -13.96
N ASN A 261 -31.32 -15.51 -13.92
CA ASN A 261 -30.85 -14.24 -14.48
C ASN A 261 -29.88 -13.47 -13.57
N TYR A 262 -29.66 -13.95 -12.34
CA TYR A 262 -28.77 -13.31 -11.39
C TYR A 262 -28.19 -14.31 -10.38
N ASP A 263 -27.06 -13.92 -9.79
CA ASP A 263 -26.46 -14.55 -8.62
C ASP A 263 -26.52 -13.58 -7.42
N VAL A 264 -26.75 -14.11 -6.23
CA VAL A 264 -26.61 -13.35 -4.98
C VAL A 264 -25.14 -13.47 -4.55
N PHE A 265 -24.40 -12.36 -4.54
CA PHE A 265 -22.99 -12.37 -4.13
C PHE A 265 -22.76 -11.85 -2.70
N TYR A 266 -23.76 -11.19 -2.09
CA TYR A 266 -23.68 -10.75 -0.71
C TYR A 266 -25.06 -10.64 -0.05
N THR A 267 -25.13 -10.89 1.25
CA THR A 267 -26.33 -10.66 2.07
C THR A 267 -25.95 -9.86 3.31
N TYR A 268 -26.56 -8.69 3.46
CA TYR A 268 -26.51 -7.87 4.67
C TYR A 268 -27.70 -8.22 5.56
N ARG A 269 -27.47 -8.40 6.86
CA ARG A 269 -28.54 -8.60 7.84
C ARG A 269 -28.52 -7.51 8.90
N VAL A 270 -29.69 -6.94 9.18
CA VAL A 270 -29.85 -5.90 10.20
C VAL A 270 -29.57 -6.49 11.58
N GLY A 271 -28.80 -5.79 12.40
CA GLY A 271 -28.55 -6.16 13.81
C GLY A 271 -27.72 -7.42 14.03
N GLN A 272 -27.28 -8.09 12.96
CA GLN A 272 -26.26 -9.13 13.03
C GLN A 272 -24.89 -8.47 12.91
N ALA A 273 -23.95 -8.86 13.76
CA ALA A 273 -22.55 -8.58 13.51
C ALA A 273 -22.16 -9.28 12.21
N ASN A 274 -22.22 -8.55 11.08
CA ASN A 274 -21.88 -9.05 9.77
C ASN A 274 -20.35 -9.19 9.69
N GLY A 275 -19.81 -10.18 10.41
CA GLY A 275 -18.43 -10.65 10.38
C GLY A 275 -17.38 -9.59 10.05
N SER A 276 -17.24 -8.57 10.90
CA SER A 276 -16.03 -7.75 10.94
C SER A 276 -15.11 -8.32 12.01
N ASN A 277 -14.09 -9.08 11.63
CA ASN A 277 -12.94 -9.22 12.51
C ASN A 277 -12.24 -7.86 12.59
N GLY A 278 -12.41 -7.19 13.72
CA GLY A 278 -11.48 -6.18 14.25
C GLY A 278 -11.42 -4.84 13.52
N THR A 279 -12.37 -3.95 13.79
CA THR A 279 -12.00 -2.54 13.99
C THR A 279 -12.06 -2.27 15.48
N ALA A 280 -10.94 -2.49 16.18
CA ALA A 280 -10.73 -1.84 17.45
C ALA A 280 -10.91 -0.34 17.20
N GLY A 281 -11.79 0.29 17.97
CA GLY A 281 -11.78 1.73 18.10
C GLY A 281 -10.37 2.13 18.51
N HIS A 282 -9.67 2.80 17.61
CA HIS A 282 -8.39 3.39 17.95
C HIS A 282 -8.70 4.65 18.75
N ASP A 283 -9.01 4.47 20.04
CA ASP A 283 -8.68 5.48 21.02
C ASP A 283 -7.16 5.62 20.97
N THR A 284 -6.68 6.61 20.22
CA THR A 284 -5.28 7.03 20.24
C THR A 284 -5.03 7.76 21.57
N ASN A 285 -5.00 6.98 22.65
CA ASN A 285 -4.40 7.38 23.93
C ASN A 285 -3.01 6.75 24.11
N GLY A 286 -2.35 6.41 22.99
CA GLY A 286 -0.90 6.28 22.94
C GLY A 286 -0.31 7.68 22.91
N ARG A 287 -0.03 8.24 24.10
CA ARG A 287 0.77 9.45 24.24
C ARG A 287 2.06 9.27 23.43
N CYS A 288 2.27 10.13 22.45
CA CYS A 288 3.62 10.49 21.99
C CYS A 288 4.42 11.09 23.15
#